data_AF-A0A512D6I3-F1
#
_entry.id   AF-A0A512D6I3-F1
#
_cell.length_a   1.000
_cell.length_b   1.000
_cell.length_c   1.000
_cell.angle_alpha   90.00
_cell.angle_beta   90.00
_cell.angle_gamma   90.00
#
_symmetry.space_group_name_H-M   'P 1'
#
loop_
_entity.id
_entity.type
_entity.pdbx_description
1 polymer ?
#
loop_
_entity_poly.entity_id
_entity_poly.type
_entity_poly.pdbx_seq_one_letter_code
_entity_poly.pdbx_strand_id
1 'polypeptide(L)'
;MTSASTRVEPSSTAAASAHTPGRRLFSIVTGLAALLVLLQGLWAGIFLEHDGQRDAAGSWIEVHARGGEITLALAVVALVVAWVKLRNRRDLLVGSAALVVLLVLESYIGGLIVDDSQDSLTAVHVPLAMATMAVAVWLPLRARHAGHVAARPEPAAARPTETD
;
A
#
# COMPACT_ATOMS: atom_id res chain seq x y z
N MET A 1 -9.11 -32.41 -56.01
CA MET A 1 -9.53 -31.08 -55.52
C MET A 1 -9.06 -30.96 -54.07
N THR A 2 -8.04 -30.14 -53.86
CA THR A 2 -7.38 -29.82 -52.59
C THR A 2 -8.27 -28.91 -51.75
N SER A 3 -8.58 -29.27 -50.50
CA SER A 3 -9.18 -28.34 -49.54
C SER A 3 -8.23 -28.17 -48.35
N ALA A 4 -7.76 -26.94 -48.22
CA ALA A 4 -6.84 -26.48 -47.19
C ALA A 4 -7.52 -26.51 -45.82
N SER A 5 -6.88 -27.15 -44.85
CA SER A 5 -7.28 -27.08 -43.44
C SER A 5 -6.73 -25.77 -42.86
N THR A 6 -7.61 -24.79 -42.68
CA THR A 6 -7.27 -23.49 -42.10
C THR A 6 -6.92 -23.66 -40.63
N ARG A 7 -5.63 -23.59 -40.31
CA ARG A 7 -5.12 -23.51 -38.93
C ARG A 7 -5.64 -22.21 -38.30
N VAL A 8 -6.51 -22.33 -37.30
CA VAL A 8 -6.83 -21.22 -36.40
C VAL A 8 -5.64 -21.04 -35.47
N GLU A 9 -4.84 -20.00 -35.70
CA GLU A 9 -3.87 -19.57 -34.70
C GLU A 9 -4.62 -18.89 -33.54
N PRO A 10 -4.45 -19.34 -32.29
CA PRO A 10 -4.85 -18.52 -31.16
C PRO A 10 -3.93 -17.31 -31.12
N SER A 11 -4.42 -16.18 -31.63
CA SER A 11 -3.82 -14.87 -31.36
C SER A 11 -4.05 -14.54 -29.88
N SER A 12 -3.29 -15.22 -29.02
CA SER A 12 -3.07 -14.79 -27.64
C SER A 12 -2.13 -13.60 -27.71
N THR A 13 -2.67 -12.44 -28.11
CA THR A 13 -2.07 -11.17 -27.73
C THR A 13 -2.30 -11.06 -26.22
N ALA A 14 -1.47 -11.75 -25.46
CA ALA A 14 -1.21 -11.41 -24.08
C ALA A 14 -0.73 -9.96 -24.12
N ALA A 15 -1.66 -9.03 -23.91
CA ALA A 15 -1.38 -7.62 -23.77
C ALA A 15 -0.41 -7.53 -22.59
N ALA A 16 0.88 -7.49 -22.91
CA ALA A 16 1.95 -7.26 -21.96
C ALA A 16 1.62 -5.90 -21.33
N SER A 17 0.98 -5.94 -20.17
CA SER A 17 0.55 -4.75 -19.45
C SER A 17 1.78 -3.89 -19.27
N ALA A 18 1.88 -2.81 -20.06
CA ALA A 18 2.97 -1.87 -19.99
C ALA A 18 2.93 -1.25 -18.59
N HIS A 19 3.70 -1.82 -17.67
CA HIS A 19 3.82 -1.33 -16.31
C HIS A 19 4.61 -0.04 -16.40
N THR A 20 3.93 1.10 -16.39
CA THR A 20 4.57 2.41 -16.33
C THR A 20 5.58 2.38 -15.16
N PRO A 21 6.87 2.71 -15.37
CA PRO A 21 7.91 2.55 -14.36
C PRO A 21 7.58 3.19 -12.99
N GLY A 22 6.84 4.30 -12.98
CA GLY A 22 6.35 4.95 -11.78
C GLY A 22 5.42 4.09 -10.91
N ARG A 23 4.57 3.25 -11.54
CA ARG A 23 3.63 2.37 -10.82
C ARG A 23 4.37 1.21 -10.13
N ARG A 24 5.40 0.66 -10.78
CA ARG A 24 6.25 -0.40 -10.20
C ARG A 24 7.03 0.12 -8.99
N LEU A 25 7.72 1.27 -9.14
CA LEU A 25 8.45 1.89 -8.03
C LEU A 25 7.52 2.19 -6.86
N PHE A 26 6.37 2.82 -7.11
CA PHE A 26 5.38 3.10 -6.08
C PHE A 26 4.96 1.82 -5.33
N SER A 27 4.63 0.76 -6.07
CA SER A 27 4.16 -0.51 -5.48
C SER A 27 5.23 -1.19 -4.60
N ILE A 28 6.50 -1.13 -5.01
CA ILE A 28 7.62 -1.65 -4.21
C ILE A 28 7.76 -0.84 -2.92
N VAL A 29 7.83 0.49 -3.03
CA VAL A 29 8.02 1.36 -1.85
C VAL A 29 6.87 1.22 -0.87
N THR A 30 5.61 1.24 -1.34
CA THR A 30 4.45 1.05 -0.45
C THR A 30 4.37 -0.36 0.12
N GLY A 31 4.84 -1.38 -0.61
CA GLY A 31 4.92 -2.75 -0.11
C GLY A 31 5.95 -2.90 1.02
N LEU A 32 7.12 -2.28 0.87
CA LEU A 32 8.13 -2.23 1.93
C LEU A 32 7.65 -1.44 3.15
N ALA A 33 6.98 -0.30 2.94
CA ALA A 33 6.37 0.46 4.03
C ALA A 33 5.32 -0.39 4.76
N ALA A 34 4.44 -1.09 4.05
CA ALA A 34 3.44 -1.97 4.66
C ALA A 34 4.07 -3.12 5.46
N LEU A 35 5.15 -3.71 4.95
CA LEU A 35 5.91 -4.73 5.70
C LEU A 35 6.47 -4.16 7.00
N LEU A 36 7.06 -2.97 6.96
CA LEU A 36 7.58 -2.34 8.18
C LEU A 36 6.46 -1.97 9.15
N VAL A 37 5.31 -1.47 8.69
CA VAL A 37 4.13 -1.25 9.56
C VAL A 37 3.68 -2.55 10.24
N LEU A 38 3.70 -3.68 9.52
CA LEU A 38 3.43 -4.98 10.12
C LEU A 38 4.46 -5.37 11.19
N LEU A 39 5.74 -5.13 10.92
CA LEU A 39 6.81 -5.35 11.89
C LEU A 39 6.71 -4.41 13.10
N GLN A 40 6.23 -3.17 12.94
CA GLN A 40 5.95 -2.26 14.05
C GLN A 40 4.96 -2.90 15.04
N GLY A 41 3.87 -3.50 14.54
CA GLY A 41 2.91 -4.20 15.38
C GLY A 41 3.51 -5.43 16.08
N LEU A 42 4.39 -6.17 15.42
CA LEU A 42 5.11 -7.29 16.02
C LEU A 42 6.02 -6.83 17.17
N TRP A 43 6.85 -5.82 16.92
CA TRP A 43 7.75 -5.27 17.94
C TRP A 43 6.97 -4.65 19.11
N ALA A 44 5.84 -4.00 18.83
CA ALA A 44 4.92 -3.52 19.84
C ALA A 44 4.39 -4.64 20.74
N GLY A 45 3.95 -5.75 20.15
CA GLY A 45 3.49 -6.91 20.92
C GLY A 45 4.57 -7.48 21.85
N ILE A 46 5.83 -7.56 21.38
CA ILE A 46 6.95 -8.09 22.16
C ILE A 46 7.28 -7.19 23.37
N PHE A 47 7.29 -5.86 23.19
CA PHE A 47 7.61 -4.98 24.32
C PHE A 47 6.43 -4.82 25.28
N LEU A 48 5.18 -4.92 24.82
CA LEU A 48 3.98 -4.92 25.68
C LEU A 48 3.90 -6.19 26.56
N GLU A 49 4.55 -7.29 26.19
CA GLU A 49 4.72 -8.45 27.09
C GLU A 49 5.44 -8.08 28.40
N HIS A 50 6.26 -7.01 28.35
CA HIS A 50 7.05 -6.51 29.47
C HIS A 50 6.41 -5.27 30.12
N ASP A 51 5.08 -5.08 29.98
CA ASP A 51 4.37 -3.92 30.54
C ASP A 51 4.63 -3.77 32.05
N GLY A 52 4.95 -2.55 32.48
CA GLY A 52 5.43 -2.24 33.84
C GLY A 52 6.93 -2.50 34.10
N GLN A 53 7.69 -3.06 33.14
CA GLN A 53 9.14 -3.26 33.21
C GLN A 53 9.86 -2.62 32.01
N ARG A 54 9.82 -1.28 31.93
CA ARG A 54 10.40 -0.51 30.81
C ARG A 54 11.87 -0.82 30.52
N ASP A 55 12.69 -1.10 31.54
CA ASP A 55 14.10 -1.42 31.34
C ASP A 55 14.32 -2.73 30.57
N ALA A 56 13.45 -3.73 30.79
CA ALA A 56 13.48 -5.00 30.06
C ALA A 56 12.97 -4.83 28.61
N ALA A 57 12.08 -3.87 28.39
CA ALA A 57 11.49 -3.53 27.09
C ALA A 57 12.36 -2.58 26.24
N GLY A 58 13.34 -1.91 26.84
CA GLY A 58 14.00 -0.74 26.26
C GLY A 58 14.61 -0.95 24.87
N SER A 59 15.26 -2.09 24.64
CA SER A 59 15.85 -2.41 23.33
C SER A 59 14.79 -2.64 22.24
N TRP A 60 13.63 -3.18 22.59
CA TRP A 60 12.51 -3.36 21.67
C TRP A 60 11.76 -2.06 21.38
N ILE A 61 11.63 -1.18 22.38
CA ILE A 61 11.10 0.19 22.20
C ILE A 61 11.99 0.97 21.22
N GLU A 62 13.31 0.87 21.39
CA GLU A 62 14.29 1.48 20.49
C GLU A 62 14.17 0.96 19.05
N VAL A 63 14.10 -0.36 18.86
CA VAL A 63 13.93 -1.00 17.55
C VAL A 63 12.60 -0.57 16.91
N HIS A 64 11.53 -0.53 17.70
CA HIS A 64 10.23 -0.05 17.26
C HIS A 64 10.33 1.40 16.74
N ALA A 65 10.89 2.31 17.54
CA ALA A 65 11.07 3.71 17.17
C ALA A 65 11.88 3.90 15.86
N ARG A 66 13.04 3.24 15.74
CA ARG A 66 13.88 3.33 14.51
C ARG A 66 13.16 2.77 13.30
N GLY A 67 12.43 1.67 13.48
CA GLY A 67 11.59 1.12 12.43
C GLY A 67 10.48 2.09 11.99
N GLY A 68 9.91 2.85 12.93
CA GLY A 68 8.93 3.90 12.65
C GLY A 68 9.50 5.01 11.78
N GLU A 69 10.71 5.49 12.09
CA GLU A 69 11.41 6.50 11.29
C GLU A 69 11.67 6.04 9.85
N ILE A 70 12.16 4.80 9.68
CA ILE A 70 12.41 4.22 8.34
C ILE A 70 11.09 4.07 7.58
N THR A 71 10.02 3.65 8.26
CA THR A 71 8.68 3.52 7.68
C THR A 71 8.16 4.87 7.19
N LEU A 72 8.31 5.93 8.01
CA LEU A 72 7.96 7.29 7.65
C LEU A 72 8.75 7.77 6.43
N ALA A 73 10.06 7.52 6.39
CA ALA A 73 10.89 7.88 5.25
C ALA A 73 10.40 7.19 3.95
N LEU A 74 10.07 5.90 4.00
CA LEU A 74 9.49 5.18 2.85
C LEU A 74 8.12 5.75 2.44
N ALA A 75 7.27 6.10 3.40
CA ALA A 75 5.97 6.71 3.13
C ALA A 75 6.11 8.08 2.43
N VAL A 76 7.08 8.90 2.85
CA VAL A 76 7.42 10.17 2.20
C VAL A 76 7.91 9.93 0.77
N VAL A 77 8.78 8.94 0.55
CA VAL A 77 9.21 8.56 -0.81
C VAL A 77 8.01 8.13 -1.67
N ALA A 78 7.09 7.33 -1.12
CA ALA A 78 5.88 6.94 -1.83
C ALA A 78 5.01 8.15 -2.21
N LEU A 79 4.84 9.11 -1.29
CA LEU A 79 4.11 10.36 -1.53
C LEU A 79 4.76 11.18 -2.65
N VAL A 80 6.09 11.34 -2.64
CA VAL A 80 6.84 12.03 -3.69
C VAL A 80 6.67 11.33 -5.03
N VAL A 81 6.75 10.00 -5.07
CA VAL A 81 6.52 9.22 -6.30
C VAL A 81 5.09 9.40 -6.80
N ALA A 82 4.09 9.37 -5.92
CA ALA A 82 2.70 9.62 -6.28
C ALA A 82 2.52 11.01 -6.87
N TRP A 83 3.11 12.03 -6.24
CA TRP A 83 3.04 13.42 -6.68
C TRP A 83 3.72 13.65 -8.03
N VAL A 84 4.93 13.13 -8.22
CA VAL A 84 5.73 13.40 -9.44
C VAL A 84 5.30 12.52 -10.61
N LYS A 85 5.05 11.23 -10.36
CA LYS A 85 4.86 10.22 -11.42
C LYS A 85 3.41 9.75 -11.57
N LEU A 86 2.56 9.94 -10.57
CA LEU A 86 1.18 9.43 -10.55
C LEU A 86 0.15 10.51 -10.19
N ARG A 87 0.42 11.80 -10.46
CA ARG A 87 -0.45 12.94 -10.05
C ARG A 87 -1.92 12.84 -10.46
N ASN A 88 -2.21 12.10 -11.54
CA ASN A 88 -3.56 11.87 -12.02
C ASN A 88 -4.32 10.82 -11.18
N ARG A 89 -3.61 10.03 -10.37
CA ARG A 89 -4.14 9.06 -9.41
C ARG A 89 -4.31 9.70 -8.04
N ARG A 90 -5.31 10.57 -7.93
CA ARG A 90 -5.65 11.30 -6.70
C ARG A 90 -5.87 10.36 -5.51
N ASP A 91 -6.41 9.16 -5.75
CA ASP A 91 -6.58 8.12 -4.74
C ASP A 91 -5.25 7.71 -4.09
N LEU A 92 -4.22 7.47 -4.90
CA LEU A 92 -2.90 7.10 -4.40
C LEU A 92 -2.20 8.26 -3.71
N LEU A 93 -2.37 9.48 -4.23
CA LEU A 93 -1.77 10.67 -3.63
C LEU A 93 -2.35 10.97 -2.24
N VAL A 94 -3.69 10.98 -2.13
CA VAL A 94 -4.38 11.19 -0.84
C VAL A 94 -4.05 10.06 0.12
N GLY A 95 -4.02 8.81 -0.36
CA GLY A 95 -3.60 7.66 0.44
C GLY A 95 -2.19 7.78 1.02
N SER A 96 -1.22 8.15 0.20
CA SER A 96 0.16 8.35 0.66
C SER A 96 0.29 9.53 1.61
N ALA A 97 -0.45 10.62 1.37
CA ALA A 97 -0.47 11.77 2.27
C ALA A 97 -1.07 11.40 3.64
N ALA A 98 -2.19 10.67 3.64
CA ALA A 98 -2.80 10.16 4.85
C ALA A 98 -1.84 9.25 5.62
N LEU A 99 -1.14 8.33 4.94
CA LEU A 99 -0.16 7.46 5.57
C LEU A 99 0.97 8.26 6.25
N VAL A 100 1.51 9.29 5.58
CA VAL A 100 2.54 10.15 6.17
C VAL A 100 2.01 10.88 7.41
N VAL A 101 0.83 11.47 7.33
CA VAL A 101 0.22 12.18 8.47
C VAL A 101 0.01 11.22 9.65
N LEU A 102 -0.54 10.03 9.39
CA LEU A 102 -0.74 9.02 10.42
C LEU A 102 0.59 8.61 11.08
N LEU A 103 1.63 8.35 10.30
CA LEU A 103 2.95 7.98 10.83
C LEU A 103 3.62 9.10 11.63
N VAL A 104 3.46 10.36 11.23
CA VAL A 104 3.95 11.51 12.01
C VAL A 104 3.23 11.61 13.35
N LEU A 105 1.90 11.48 13.34
CA LEU A 105 1.10 11.49 14.57
C LEU A 105 1.47 10.32 15.49
N GLU A 106 1.66 9.13 14.92
CA GLU A 106 2.11 7.93 15.65
C GLU A 106 3.48 8.15 16.29
N SER A 107 4.45 8.66 15.53
CA SER A 107 5.80 8.94 16.05
C SER A 107 5.77 9.99 17.16
N TYR A 108 4.96 11.05 16.99
CA TYR A 108 4.80 12.08 18.01
C TYR A 108 4.17 11.52 19.30
N ILE A 109 3.06 10.79 19.19
CA ILE A 109 2.38 10.18 20.34
C ILE A 109 3.26 9.13 21.01
N GLY A 110 3.96 8.30 20.24
CA GLY A 110 4.93 7.33 20.75
C GLY A 110 6.04 7.99 21.55
N GLY A 111 6.57 9.13 21.07
CA GLY A 111 7.50 9.97 21.82
C GLY A 111 6.91 10.47 23.14
N LEU A 112 5.68 10.99 23.16
CA LEU A 112 5.02 11.42 24.40
C LEU A 112 4.82 10.26 25.40
N ILE A 113 4.56 9.05 24.93
CA ILE A 113 4.43 7.87 25.80
C ILE A 113 5.79 7.54 26.45
N VAL A 114 6.86 7.50 25.66
CA VAL A 114 8.19 7.07 26.12
C VAL A 114 8.91 8.17 26.90
N ASP A 115 8.98 9.37 26.35
CA ASP A 115 9.80 10.47 26.85
C ASP A 115 9.09 11.26 27.97
N ASP A 116 7.77 11.46 27.83
CA ASP A 116 6.96 12.24 28.80
C ASP A 116 6.14 11.34 29.75
N SER A 117 6.29 10.02 29.66
CA SER A 117 5.58 9.02 30.50
C SER A 117 4.05 9.12 30.45
N GLN A 118 3.48 9.53 29.30
CA GLN A 118 2.03 9.64 29.11
C GLN A 118 1.39 8.30 28.71
N ASP A 119 1.50 7.27 29.56
CA ASP A 119 1.10 5.89 29.25
C ASP A 119 -0.37 5.75 28.81
N SER A 120 -1.26 6.62 29.29
CA SER A 120 -2.68 6.64 28.88
C SER A 120 -2.88 6.88 27.38
N LEU A 121 -1.92 7.51 26.70
CA LEU A 121 -1.98 7.73 25.25
C LEU A 121 -1.83 6.43 24.45
N THR A 122 -1.40 5.31 25.06
CA THR A 122 -1.37 3.99 24.42
C THR A 122 -2.75 3.59 23.89
N ALA A 123 -3.83 3.96 24.62
CA ALA A 123 -5.21 3.70 24.20
C ALA A 123 -5.62 4.45 22.92
N VAL A 124 -4.89 5.50 22.54
CA VAL A 124 -5.07 6.26 21.30
C VAL A 124 -4.08 5.81 20.22
N HIS A 125 -2.83 5.59 20.61
CA HIS A 125 -1.75 5.15 19.74
C HIS A 125 -2.08 3.81 19.06
N VAL A 126 -2.56 2.81 19.81
CA VAL A 126 -2.86 1.49 19.23
C VAL A 126 -3.96 1.54 18.16
N PRO A 127 -5.15 2.17 18.38
CA PRO A 127 -6.13 2.34 17.30
C PRO A 127 -5.60 3.12 16.09
N LEU A 128 -4.75 4.13 16.32
CA LEU A 128 -4.15 4.91 15.24
C LEU A 128 -3.13 4.07 14.44
N ALA A 129 -2.36 3.20 15.09
CA ALA A 129 -1.51 2.19 14.46
C ALA A 129 -2.33 1.25 13.56
N MET A 130 -3.53 0.83 14.01
CA MET A 130 -4.42 -0.01 13.19
C MET A 130 -4.94 0.73 11.96
N ALA A 131 -5.24 2.03 12.08
CA ALA A 131 -5.60 2.85 10.93
C ALA A 131 -4.42 2.99 9.94
N THR A 132 -3.20 3.19 10.46
CA THR A 132 -1.95 3.19 9.67
C THR A 132 -1.78 1.88 8.90
N MET A 133 -1.97 0.74 9.57
CA MET A 133 -1.92 -0.59 8.94
C MET A 133 -2.93 -0.70 7.79
N ALA A 134 -4.18 -0.28 8.01
CA ALA A 134 -5.23 -0.35 7.00
C ALA A 134 -4.85 0.44 5.74
N VAL A 135 -4.34 1.67 5.89
CA VAL A 135 -3.88 2.49 4.76
C VAL A 135 -2.66 1.88 4.08
N ALA A 136 -1.69 1.40 4.87
CA ALA A 136 -0.46 0.82 4.36
C ALA A 136 -0.72 -0.43 3.52
N VAL A 137 -1.65 -1.30 3.93
CA VAL A 137 -2.09 -2.48 3.16
C VAL A 137 -2.92 -2.08 1.93
N TRP A 138 -3.79 -1.08 2.07
CA TRP A 138 -4.67 -0.65 0.98
C TRP A 138 -3.91 -0.06 -0.21
N LEU A 139 -2.87 0.75 0.01
CA LEU A 139 -2.09 1.43 -1.05
C LEU A 139 -1.53 0.49 -2.14
N PRO A 140 -0.74 -0.55 -1.83
CA PRO A 140 -0.19 -1.45 -2.84
C PRO A 140 -1.28 -2.27 -3.55
N LEU A 141 -2.39 -2.60 -2.87
CA LEU A 141 -3.53 -3.27 -3.49
C LEU A 141 -4.22 -2.32 -4.48
N ARG A 142 -4.49 -1.08 -4.08
CA ARG A 142 -5.14 -0.07 -4.92
C ARG A 142 -4.30 0.32 -6.15
N ALA A 143 -2.97 0.31 -6.01
CA ALA A 143 -2.06 0.56 -7.12
C ALA A 143 -2.21 -0.47 -8.26
N ARG A 144 -2.64 -1.71 -7.94
CA ARG A 144 -2.79 -2.83 -8.89
C ARG A 144 -4.14 -2.82 -9.64
N HIS A 145 -5.22 -2.35 -9.01
CA HIS A 145 -6.60 -2.54 -9.51
C HIS A 145 -7.05 -1.65 -10.69
N ALA A 146 -6.24 -0.70 -11.16
CA ALA A 146 -6.66 0.20 -12.24
C ALA A 146 -6.67 -0.43 -13.66
N GLY A 147 -6.30 -1.72 -13.81
CA GLY A 147 -6.16 -2.39 -15.11
C GLY A 147 -7.38 -3.20 -15.60
N HIS A 148 -8.45 -3.38 -14.82
CA HIS A 148 -9.53 -4.32 -15.17
C HIS A 148 -10.87 -3.70 -15.62
N VAL A 149 -11.08 -2.39 -15.43
CA VAL A 149 -12.38 -1.77 -15.74
C VAL A 149 -12.55 -1.42 -17.24
N ALA A 150 -11.45 -1.38 -18.01
CA ALA A 150 -11.48 -0.95 -19.42
C ALA A 150 -11.84 -2.06 -20.44
N ALA A 151 -11.98 -3.31 -20.02
CA ALA A 151 -12.23 -4.45 -20.91
C ALA A 151 -13.69 -4.92 -20.87
N ARG A 152 -14.65 -3.99 -21.04
CA ARG A 152 -16.03 -4.40 -21.33
C ARG A 152 -16.16 -4.46 -22.86
N PRO A 153 -16.21 -5.66 -23.47
CA PRO A 153 -16.43 -5.75 -24.91
C PRO A 153 -17.79 -5.11 -25.24
N GLU A 154 -17.79 -4.23 -26.24
CA GLU A 154 -19.03 -3.71 -26.82
C GLU A 154 -19.92 -4.88 -27.26
N PRO A 155 -21.24 -4.84 -26.99
CA PRO A 155 -22.15 -5.83 -27.54
C PRO A 155 -22.12 -5.74 -29.07
N ALA A 156 -21.78 -6.85 -29.71
CA ALA A 156 -21.71 -6.97 -31.16
C ALA A 156 -23.01 -6.47 -31.80
N ALA A 157 -22.89 -5.49 -32.71
CA ALA A 157 -23.98 -4.93 -33.47
C ALA A 157 -24.79 -6.05 -34.15
N ALA A 158 -26.11 -6.04 -33.95
CA ALA A 158 -27.03 -6.97 -34.58
C ALA A 158 -26.91 -6.87 -36.11
N ARG A 159 -26.69 -8.00 -36.78
CA ARG A 159 -26.73 -8.10 -38.24
C ARG A 159 -28.15 -7.77 -38.73
N PRO A 160 -28.30 -6.93 -39.77
CA PRO A 160 -29.60 -6.76 -40.43
C PRO A 160 -30.00 -8.08 -41.11
N THR A 161 -31.24 -8.48 -40.88
CA THR A 161 -31.90 -9.57 -41.61
C THR A 161 -32.18 -9.10 -43.03
N GLU A 162 -31.53 -9.73 -44.02
CA GLU A 162 -31.99 -9.73 -45.40
C GLU A 162 -33.41 -10.31 -45.44
N THR A 163 -34.32 -9.57 -46.05
CA THR A 163 -35.61 -10.08 -46.53
C THR A 163 -35.59 -9.99 -48.05
N ASP A 164 -35.96 -11.12 -48.67
CA ASP A 164 -36.02 -11.41 -50.11
C ASP A 164 -36.74 -10.36 -50.98
#